data_AF-A0A822VB37-F1
#
_entry.id   AF-A0A822VB37-F1
#
_cell.length_a   1.000
_cell.length_b   1.000
_cell.length_c   1.000
_cell.angle_alpha   90.00
_cell.angle_beta   90.00
_cell.angle_gamma   90.00
#
_symmetry.space_group_name_H-M   'P 1'
#
loop_
_entity.id
_entity.type
_entity.pdbx_description
1 polymer ?
#
loop_
_entity_poly.entity_id
_entity_poly.type
_entity_poly.pdbx_seq_one_letter_code
_entity_poly.pdbx_strand_id
1 'polypeptide(L)'
;MDKLRAAGCERIFQEHGSGASRARPVLTRLFGELATGDVLVVVCLNRLARWVNHLLQVIEDLEERGVHFRSIRDPIDTSTPPGMFSLQVLGAVAQLERAPMAERT
;
A
#
# COMPACT_ATOMS: atom_id res chain seq x y z
N MET A 1 -12.72 -11.85 -2.55
CA MET A 1 -11.73 -12.94 -2.55
C MET A 1 -11.32 -13.32 -3.97
N ASP A 2 -12.26 -13.42 -4.90
CA ASP A 2 -11.99 -13.90 -6.28
C ASP A 2 -10.93 -13.07 -7.02
N LYS A 3 -10.93 -11.74 -6.83
CA LYS A 3 -9.90 -10.86 -7.43
C LYS A 3 -8.49 -11.18 -6.95
N LEU A 4 -8.31 -11.51 -5.67
CA LEU A 4 -7.00 -11.87 -5.12
C LEU A 4 -6.55 -13.24 -5.61
N ARG A 5 -7.47 -14.21 -5.69
CA ARG A 5 -7.21 -15.52 -6.30
C ARG A 5 -6.80 -15.39 -7.77
N ALA A 6 -7.55 -14.60 -8.54
CA ALA A 6 -7.25 -14.33 -9.94
C ALA A 6 -5.91 -13.59 -10.14
N ALA A 7 -5.48 -12.81 -9.15
CA ALA A 7 -4.17 -12.16 -9.14
C ALA A 7 -3.01 -13.09 -8.73
N GLY A 8 -3.29 -14.36 -8.44
CA GLY A 8 -2.26 -15.36 -8.08
C GLY A 8 -1.86 -15.37 -6.60
N CYS A 9 -2.67 -14.78 -5.70
CA CYS A 9 -2.34 -14.78 -4.27
C CYS A 9 -2.45 -16.18 -3.68
N GLU A 10 -1.34 -16.72 -3.18
CA GLU A 10 -1.28 -18.04 -2.52
C GLU A 10 -1.98 -18.03 -1.15
N ARG A 11 -1.80 -16.94 -0.40
CA ARG A 11 -2.31 -16.76 0.96
C ARG A 11 -3.21 -15.53 0.99
N ILE A 12 -4.45 -15.71 1.42
CA ILE A 12 -5.45 -14.64 1.43
C ILE A 12 -5.89 -14.39 2.86
N PHE A 13 -5.76 -13.13 3.28
CA PHE A 13 -6.14 -12.67 4.60
C PHE A 13 -7.36 -11.76 4.49
N GLN A 14 -8.33 -11.97 5.38
CA GLN A 14 -9.51 -11.13 5.48
C GLN A 14 -9.52 -10.45 6.85
N GLU A 15 -9.57 -9.13 6.83
CA GLU A 15 -9.70 -8.33 8.03
C GLU A 15 -11.06 -7.63 8.04
N HIS A 16 -11.77 -7.75 9.17
CA HIS A 16 -13.01 -7.03 9.39
C HIS A 16 -12.69 -5.76 10.19
N GLY A 17 -12.65 -4.63 9.49
CA GLY A 17 -12.32 -3.33 10.05
C GLY A 17 -12.10 -2.29 8.96
N SER A 18 -12.23 -1.01 9.32
CA SER A 18 -11.87 0.09 8.41
C SER A 18 -10.35 0.21 8.31
N GLY A 19 -9.82 0.60 7.14
CA GLY A 19 -8.40 0.94 6.97
C GLY A 19 -7.93 2.15 7.79
N ALA A 20 -8.84 2.80 8.53
CA ALA A 20 -8.54 3.83 9.53
C ALA A 20 -8.38 3.28 10.96
N SER A 21 -8.73 2.02 11.21
CA SER A 21 -8.59 1.40 12.53
C SER A 21 -7.11 1.19 12.85
N ARG A 22 -6.71 1.51 14.09
CA ARG A 22 -5.38 1.14 14.63
C ARG A 22 -5.32 -0.34 15.04
N ALA A 23 -6.45 -0.90 15.47
CA ALA A 23 -6.54 -2.32 15.80
C ALA A 23 -6.72 -3.12 14.51
N ARG A 24 -5.62 -3.70 14.00
CA ARG A 24 -5.57 -4.51 12.79
C ARG A 24 -4.77 -5.80 12.98
N PRO A 25 -5.25 -6.74 13.82
CA PRO A 25 -4.48 -7.93 14.21
C PRO A 25 -4.17 -8.85 13.01
N VAL A 26 -5.04 -8.90 12.00
CA VAL A 26 -4.82 -9.74 10.82
C VAL A 26 -3.74 -9.11 9.94
N LEU A 27 -3.76 -7.79 9.76
CA LEU A 27 -2.71 -7.09 9.01
C LEU A 27 -1.37 -7.17 9.73
N THR A 28 -1.33 -6.97 11.05
CA THR A 28 -0.10 -7.11 11.85
C THR A 28 0.48 -8.51 11.71
N ARG A 29 -0.36 -9.55 11.81
CA ARG A 29 0.08 -10.94 11.61
C ARG A 29 0.62 -11.17 10.19
N LEU A 30 -0.10 -10.69 9.17
CA LEU A 30 0.35 -10.77 7.78
C LEU A 30 1.72 -10.12 7.62
N PHE A 31 1.94 -8.93 8.18
CA PHE A 31 3.24 -8.27 8.14
C PHE A 31 4.34 -9.08 8.82
N GLY A 32 4.05 -9.81 9.90
CA GLY A 32 5.02 -10.69 10.54
C GLY A 32 5.38 -11.95 9.73
N GLU A 33 4.53 -12.35 8.79
CA GLU A 33 4.71 -13.57 7.99
C GLU A 33 5.31 -13.31 6.59
N LEU A 34 5.42 -12.04 6.17
CA LEU A 34 6.05 -11.66 4.90
C LEU A 34 7.57 -11.83 4.96
N ALA A 35 8.13 -12.41 3.90
CA ALA A 35 9.57 -12.60 3.70
C ALA A 35 10.07 -11.83 2.48
N THR A 36 11.37 -11.59 2.42
CA THR A 36 12.03 -10.96 1.26
C THR A 36 11.69 -11.71 -0.03
N GLY A 37 11.31 -10.97 -1.07
CA GLY A 37 10.84 -11.50 -2.35
C GLY A 37 9.32 -11.68 -2.45
N ASP A 38 8.57 -11.59 -1.34
CA ASP A 38 7.12 -11.66 -1.37
C ASP A 38 6.49 -10.43 -2.06
N VAL A 39 5.23 -10.58 -2.48
CA VAL A 39 4.40 -9.49 -2.97
C VAL A 39 3.13 -9.37 -2.13
N LEU A 40 2.99 -8.27 -1.41
CA LEU A 40 1.73 -7.91 -0.77
C LEU A 40 0.74 -7.36 -1.80
N VAL A 41 -0.31 -8.12 -2.07
CA VAL A 41 -1.38 -7.73 -3.00
C VAL A 41 -2.62 -7.25 -2.26
N VAL A 42 -3.15 -6.09 -2.64
CA VAL A 42 -4.42 -5.56 -2.14
C VAL A 42 -5.40 -5.30 -3.27
N VAL A 43 -6.70 -5.36 -2.97
CA VAL A 43 -7.73 -5.09 -3.99
C VAL A 43 -7.76 -3.62 -4.41
N CYS A 44 -7.57 -2.71 -3.45
CA CYS A 44 -7.46 -1.27 -3.67
C CYS A 44 -6.81 -0.58 -2.46
N LEU A 45 -6.18 0.58 -2.68
CA LEU A 45 -5.38 1.28 -1.66
C LEU A 45 -6.17 1.59 -0.38
N ASN A 46 -7.45 1.96 -0.51
CA ASN A 46 -8.32 2.29 0.63
C ASN A 46 -8.59 1.11 1.59
N ARG A 47 -8.25 -0.13 1.20
CA ARG A 47 -8.32 -1.31 2.08
C ARG A 47 -7.09 -1.47 2.96
N LEU A 48 -5.96 -0.90 2.53
CA LEU A 48 -4.72 -0.89 3.30
C LEU A 48 -4.59 0.39 4.13
N ALA A 49 -4.81 1.56 3.54
CA ALA A 49 -4.65 2.82 4.24
C ALA A 49 -5.68 3.85 3.78
N ARG A 50 -6.29 4.56 4.73
CA ARG A 50 -7.21 5.66 4.44
C ARG A 50 -6.49 6.97 4.10
N TRP A 51 -5.22 7.08 4.49
CA TRP A 51 -4.41 8.29 4.33
C TRP A 51 -3.16 7.98 3.52
N VAL A 52 -2.79 8.88 2.62
CA VAL A 52 -1.65 8.66 1.71
C VAL A 52 -0.32 8.55 2.45
N ASN A 53 -0.09 9.32 3.53
CA ASN A 53 1.10 9.11 4.38
C ASN A 53 1.18 7.69 4.93
N HIS A 54 0.08 7.18 5.48
CA HIS A 54 0.09 5.84 6.04
C HIS A 54 0.34 4.79 4.96
N LEU A 55 -0.18 4.99 3.75
CA LEU A 55 0.13 4.12 2.61
C LEU A 55 1.63 4.15 2.28
N LEU A 56 2.21 5.35 2.15
CA LEU A 56 3.63 5.52 1.81
C LEU A 56 4.53 4.89 2.86
N GLN A 57 4.25 5.11 4.15
CA GLN A 57 4.98 4.49 5.25
C GLN A 57 4.94 2.96 5.18
N VAL A 58 3.77 2.38 4.95
CA VAL A 58 3.65 0.92 4.82
C VAL A 58 4.43 0.39 3.63
N ILE A 59 4.43 1.10 2.50
CA ILE A 59 5.19 0.67 1.32
C ILE A 59 6.70 0.78 1.56
N GLU A 60 7.16 1.87 2.19
CA GLU A 60 8.56 2.05 2.59
C GLU A 60 9.03 0.93 3.51
N ASP A 61 8.25 0.61 4.56
CA ASP A 61 8.54 -0.52 5.47
C ASP A 61 8.63 -1.87 4.75
N LEU A 62 7.84 -2.07 3.69
CA LEU A 62 7.87 -3.29 2.87
C LEU A 62 9.12 -3.33 1.99
N GLU A 63 9.45 -2.21 1.34
CA GLU A 63 10.63 -2.09 0.49
C GLU A 63 11.93 -2.31 1.28
N GLU A 64 12.04 -1.76 2.49
CA GLU A 64 13.18 -2.00 3.39
C GLU A 64 13.38 -3.48 3.72
N ARG A 65 12.29 -4.25 3.73
CA ARG A 65 12.30 -5.70 3.95
C ARG A 65 12.48 -6.51 2.65
N GLY A 66 12.60 -5.84 1.52
CA GLY A 66 12.66 -6.45 0.19
C GLY A 66 11.34 -7.13 -0.22
N VAL A 67 10.21 -6.61 0.25
CA VAL A 67 8.86 -7.07 -0.10
C VAL A 67 8.25 -6.06 -1.08
N HIS A 68 7.66 -6.55 -2.16
CA HIS A 68 6.96 -5.70 -3.11
C HIS A 68 5.50 -5.50 -2.69
N PHE A 69 4.94 -4.36 -3.06
CA PHE A 69 3.52 -4.03 -2.94
C PHE A 69 2.85 -3.89 -4.30
N ARG A 70 1.61 -4.39 -4.41
CA ARG A 70 0.76 -4.27 -5.59
C ARG A 70 -0.70 -4.01 -5.25
N SER A 71 -1.33 -3.05 -5.93
CA SER A 71 -2.79 -2.90 -5.97
C SER A 71 -3.38 -3.50 -7.25
N ILE A 72 -4.53 -4.15 -7.14
CA ILE A 72 -5.25 -4.71 -8.30
C ILE A 72 -6.00 -3.61 -9.07
N ARG A 73 -6.54 -2.59 -8.39
CA ARG A 73 -7.39 -1.56 -9.02
C ARG A 73 -6.70 -0.21 -9.21
N ASP A 74 -5.55 -0.01 -8.57
CA ASP A 74 -4.80 1.23 -8.61
C ASP A 74 -3.48 0.98 -9.36
N PRO A 75 -2.90 1.98 -10.04
CA PRO A 75 -1.72 1.81 -10.88
C PRO A 75 -0.42 1.69 -10.07
N ILE A 76 -0.45 1.04 -8.91
CA ILE A 76 0.70 0.91 -8.02
C ILE A 76 1.12 -0.56 -7.98
N ASP A 77 2.31 -0.80 -8.52
CA ASP A 77 3.04 -2.06 -8.47
C ASP A 77 4.53 -1.76 -8.36
N THR A 78 5.07 -1.88 -7.15
CA THR A 78 6.46 -1.55 -6.82
C THR A 78 7.49 -2.48 -7.46
N SER A 79 7.04 -3.62 -8.03
CA SER A 79 7.93 -4.51 -8.78
C SER A 79 8.16 -4.04 -10.22
N THR A 80 7.48 -2.98 -10.65
CA THR A 80 7.52 -2.48 -12.04
C THR A 80 7.90 -0.99 -12.09
N PRO A 81 8.70 -0.55 -13.08
CA PRO A 81 9.02 0.87 -13.23
C PRO A 81 7.79 1.80 -13.37
N PRO A 82 6.74 1.45 -14.14
CA PRO A 82 5.54 2.29 -14.23
C PRO A 82 4.75 2.39 -12.91
N GLY A 83 4.71 1.30 -12.13
CA GLY A 83 4.05 1.30 -10.82
C GLY A 83 4.84 2.11 -9.78
N MET A 84 6.17 2.02 -9.80
CA MET A 84 7.05 2.88 -8.99
C MET A 84 6.90 4.36 -9.33
N PHE A 85 6.85 4.70 -10.62
CA PHE A 85 6.58 6.07 -11.06
C PHE A 85 5.23 6.59 -10.50
N SER A 86 4.17 5.77 -10.58
CA SER A 86 2.85 6.14 -10.07
C SER A 86 2.86 6.37 -8.55
N LEU A 87 3.62 5.57 -7.80
CA LEU A 87 3.84 5.75 -6.36
C LEU A 87 4.57 7.07 -6.06
N GLN A 88 5.63 7.38 -6.81
CA GLN A 88 6.39 8.62 -6.64
C GLN A 88 5.54 9.86 -6.93
N VAL A 89 4.73 9.83 -7.99
CA VAL A 89 3.78 10.90 -8.31
C VAL A 89 2.76 11.08 -7.18
N LEU A 90 2.20 9.98 -6.66
CA LEU A 90 1.29 10.03 -5.51
C LEU A 90 1.95 10.65 -4.28
N GLY A 91 3.21 10.30 -4.01
CA GLY A 91 4.01 10.87 -2.93
C GLY A 91 4.23 12.37 -3.09
N ALA A 92 4.63 12.81 -4.29
CA ALA A 92 4.84 14.23 -4.60
C ALA A 92 3.56 15.05 -4.45
N VAL A 93 2.42 14.54 -4.94
CA VAL A 93 1.11 15.20 -4.76
C VAL A 93 0.74 15.28 -3.28
N ALA A 94 0.94 14.20 -2.52
CA ALA A 94 0.63 14.20 -1.08
C ALA A 94 1.51 15.16 -0.26
N GLN A 95 2.74 15.43 -0.72
CA GLN A 95 3.61 16.45 -0.14
C GLN A 95 3.14 17.87 -0.51
N LEU A 96 2.77 18.10 -1.77
CA LEU A 96 2.26 19.38 -2.24
C LEU A 96 1.01 19.81 -1.47
N GLU A 97 0.06 18.90 -1.26
CA GLU A 97 -1.17 19.17 -0.49
C GLU A 97 -0.91 19.47 1.00
N ARG A 98 0.28 19.13 1.52
CA ARG A 98 0.70 19.48 2.89
C ARG A 98 1.48 20.79 2.96
N ALA A 99 1.98 21.29 1.84
CA ALA A 99 2.66 22.58 1.84
C ALA A 99 1.64 23.66 2.22
N PRO A 100 1.92 24.52 3.21
CA PRO A 100 1.04 25.64 3.51
C PRO A 100 0.88 26.50 2.25
N MET A 101 -0.32 27.02 2.00
CA MET A 101 -0.65 27.92 0.87
C MET A 101 0.05 29.29 0.96
N ALA A 102 1.30 29.33 1.42
CA ALA A 102 2.06 30.54 1.73
C ALA A 102 2.61 31.24 0.47
N GLU A 103 2.44 30.68 -0.72
CA GLU A 103 2.91 31.25 -1.99
C GLU A 103 1.89 32.15 -2.73
N ARG A 104 0.82 32.60 -2.05
CA ARG A 104 -0.22 33.46 -2.67
C ARG A 104 -0.34 34.88 -2.11
N THR A 105 0.65 35.40 -1.36
CA THR A 105 0.60 36.80 -0.88
C THR A 105 1.97 37.46 -0.84
#